data_AF-A0A920FX02-F1
#
_entry.id   AF-A0A920FX02-F1
#
_cell.length_a   1.000
_cell.length_b   1.000
_cell.length_c   1.000
_cell.angle_alpha   90.00
_cell.angle_beta   90.00
_cell.angle_gamma   90.00
#
_symmetry.space_group_name_H-M   'P 1'
#
loop_
_entity.id
_entity.type
_entity.pdbx_description
1 polymer ?
#
loop_
_entity_poly.entity_id
_entity_poly.type
_entity_poly.pdbx_seq_one_letter_code
_entity_poly.pdbx_strand_id
1 'polypeptide(L)'
;MDVNPQQLVSVAASLIPFLENDDANRALMGSNMMRQAVPLVKSEAPLVGTGFESKVARDSGAVVIAKNSGYVHQVDSSRIVIRSDSKNISKDKSGVDIYNLKKFQRSNQSTAINQKPIVKIGDYVERGDIIADGPSTDLGELALGRNLLVGFMPWNGYNFEDSIIMSERVVHEDSFTSIHIEEFEVLM
;
A
#
# COMPACT_ATOMS: atom_id res chain seq x y z
N MET A 1 2.20 -1.35 -34.37
CA MET A 1 1.50 -0.24 -33.69
C MET A 1 1.55 -0.59 -32.21
N ASP A 2 2.21 0.23 -31.41
CA ASP A 2 2.40 -0.05 -29.98
C ASP A 2 1.05 0.05 -29.26
N VAL A 3 0.82 -0.84 -28.29
CA VAL A 3 -0.50 -1.01 -27.64
C VAL A 3 -0.69 0.02 -26.51
N ASN A 4 0.39 0.41 -25.83
CA ASN A 4 0.37 1.42 -24.76
C ASN A 4 1.73 2.16 -24.69
N PRO A 5 1.77 3.51 -24.61
CA PRO A 5 3.01 4.28 -24.40
C PRO A 5 3.85 3.83 -23.19
N GLN A 6 3.22 3.27 -22.16
CA GLN A 6 3.89 2.79 -20.95
C GLN A 6 4.48 1.38 -21.10
N GLN A 7 4.33 0.72 -22.25
CA GLN A 7 4.86 -0.63 -22.48
C GLN A 7 6.41 -0.68 -22.45
N LEU A 8 7.07 0.47 -22.64
CA LEU A 8 8.52 0.60 -22.65
C LEU A 8 9.14 0.72 -21.24
N VAL A 9 8.35 1.08 -20.23
CA VAL A 9 8.85 1.40 -18.89
C VAL A 9 8.57 0.28 -17.89
N SER A 10 9.44 0.13 -16.89
CA SER A 10 9.23 -0.84 -15.82
C SER A 10 8.03 -0.46 -14.94
N VAL A 11 7.52 -1.41 -14.15
CA VAL A 11 6.43 -1.15 -13.18
C VAL A 11 6.80 -0.01 -12.21
N ALA A 12 8.05 0.00 -11.72
CA ALA A 12 8.51 1.04 -10.82
C ALA A 12 8.58 2.42 -11.49
N ALA A 13 9.10 2.50 -12.72
CA ALA A 13 9.15 3.75 -13.47
C ALA A 13 7.74 4.24 -13.87
N SER A 14 6.78 3.33 -14.07
CA SER A 14 5.39 3.66 -14.38
C SER A 14 4.66 4.33 -13.22
N LEU A 15 5.19 4.26 -11.99
CA LEU A 15 4.63 4.94 -10.81
C LEU A 15 5.15 6.38 -10.64
N ILE A 16 6.12 6.81 -11.45
CA ILE A 16 6.66 8.17 -11.39
C ILE A 16 5.76 9.09 -12.23
N PRO A 17 5.02 10.04 -11.63
CA PRO A 17 4.27 11.02 -12.40
C PRO A 17 5.24 11.98 -13.11
N PHE A 18 4.85 12.47 -14.29
CA PHE A 18 5.65 13.42 -15.08
C PHE A 18 7.03 12.91 -15.50
N LEU A 19 7.20 11.58 -15.63
CA LEU A 19 8.44 10.92 -16.01
C LEU A 19 9.08 11.50 -17.29
N GLU A 20 8.27 11.98 -18.23
CA GLU A 20 8.72 12.62 -19.46
C GLU A 20 9.50 13.94 -19.27
N ASN A 21 9.36 14.56 -18.09
CA ASN A 21 10.06 15.80 -17.73
C ASN A 21 11.34 15.55 -16.93
N ASP A 22 11.58 14.32 -16.49
CA ASP A 22 12.75 13.93 -15.71
C ASP A 22 13.86 13.36 -16.61
N ASP A 23 15.11 13.61 -16.24
CA ASP A 23 16.23 12.95 -16.88
C ASP A 23 16.29 11.46 -16.47
N ALA A 24 16.84 10.64 -17.36
CA ALA A 24 16.87 9.19 -17.18
C ALA A 24 17.63 8.73 -15.92
N ASN A 25 18.65 9.48 -15.48
CA ASN A 25 19.41 9.13 -14.29
C ASN A 25 18.60 9.38 -13.02
N ARG A 26 17.87 10.51 -12.94
CA ARG A 26 16.94 10.79 -11.84
C ARG A 26 15.76 9.82 -11.81
N ALA A 27 15.19 9.47 -12.96
CA ALA A 27 14.15 8.47 -13.06
C ALA A 27 14.62 7.09 -12.55
N LEU A 28 15.86 6.69 -12.88
CA LEU A 28 16.47 5.45 -12.38
C LEU A 28 16.68 5.50 -10.86
N MET A 29 17.20 6.61 -10.34
CA MET A 29 17.39 6.81 -8.90
C MET A 29 16.04 6.76 -8.17
N GLY A 30 15.02 7.49 -8.64
CA GLY A 30 13.68 7.50 -8.07
C GLY A 30 13.06 6.10 -8.03
N SER A 31 13.15 5.36 -9.14
CA SER A 31 12.66 3.97 -9.22
C SER A 31 13.36 3.04 -8.22
N ASN A 32 14.66 3.25 -7.95
CA ASN A 32 15.41 2.46 -6.98
C ASN A 32 15.11 2.85 -5.54
N MET A 33 14.99 4.16 -5.26
CA MET A 33 14.66 4.68 -3.94
C MET A 33 13.27 4.25 -3.50
N MET A 34 12.27 4.24 -4.40
CA MET A 34 10.92 3.77 -4.08
C MET A 34 10.89 2.32 -3.57
N ARG A 35 11.76 1.44 -4.08
CA ARG A 35 11.84 0.04 -3.61
C ARG A 35 12.40 -0.10 -2.20
N GLN A 36 13.03 0.94 -1.67
CA GLN A 36 13.62 0.96 -0.33
C GLN A 36 12.71 1.64 0.69
N ALA A 37 11.56 2.18 0.27
CA ALA A 37 10.61 2.81 1.18
C ALA A 37 10.06 1.80 2.20
N VAL A 38 10.15 2.16 3.48
CA VAL A 38 9.68 1.33 4.59
C VAL A 38 8.20 1.62 4.85
N PRO A 39 7.37 0.59 5.12
CA PRO A 39 5.96 0.80 5.47
C PRO A 39 5.78 1.66 6.72
N LEU A 40 4.97 2.71 6.58
CA LEU A 40 4.63 3.64 7.66
C LEU A 40 3.43 3.13 8.46
N VAL A 41 3.33 3.52 9.73
CA VAL A 41 2.16 3.22 10.59
C VAL A 41 0.86 3.75 9.96
N LYS A 42 0.95 4.96 9.37
CA LYS A 42 -0.13 5.65 8.68
C LYS A 42 0.34 6.01 7.26
N SER A 43 0.22 5.08 6.33
CA SER A 43 0.45 5.36 4.91
C SER A 43 -0.70 6.22 4.35
N GLU A 44 -0.44 7.00 3.30
CA GLU A 44 -1.43 7.82 2.62
C GLU A 44 -1.27 7.65 1.11
N ALA A 45 -2.37 7.44 0.38
CA ALA A 45 -2.35 7.36 -1.06
C ALA A 45 -1.76 8.64 -1.69
N PRO A 46 -0.96 8.53 -2.76
CA PRO A 46 -0.37 9.70 -3.40
C PRO A 46 -1.44 10.61 -3.99
N LEU A 47 -1.40 11.91 -3.66
CA LEU A 47 -2.33 12.89 -4.26
C LEU A 47 -2.12 13.05 -5.77
N VAL A 48 -0.89 12.78 -6.24
CA VAL A 48 -0.51 12.80 -7.64
C VAL A 48 0.05 11.42 -7.98
N GLY A 49 -0.75 10.62 -8.68
CA GLY A 49 -0.38 9.27 -9.12
C GLY A 49 -0.51 9.08 -10.63
N THR A 50 -0.23 7.88 -11.11
CA THR A 50 -0.31 7.50 -12.54
C THR A 50 -1.47 6.56 -12.88
N GLY A 51 -2.17 6.05 -11.86
CA GLY A 51 -3.22 5.04 -11.96
C GLY A 51 -2.70 3.60 -11.91
N PHE A 52 -1.37 3.39 -11.87
CA PHE A 52 -0.78 2.06 -11.70
C PHE A 52 -0.81 1.56 -10.25
N GLU A 53 -1.03 2.46 -9.28
CA GLU A 53 -0.97 2.20 -7.84
C GLU A 53 -1.92 1.09 -7.44
N SER A 54 -3.18 1.17 -7.88
CA SER A 54 -4.22 0.16 -7.59
C SER A 54 -3.87 -1.22 -8.18
N LYS A 55 -3.32 -1.24 -9.39
CA LYS A 55 -2.90 -2.47 -10.06
C LYS A 55 -1.71 -3.12 -9.35
N VAL A 56 -0.71 -2.32 -8.98
CA VAL A 56 0.47 -2.80 -8.25
C VAL A 56 0.08 -3.31 -6.87
N ALA A 57 -0.77 -2.59 -6.13
CA ALA A 57 -1.27 -3.02 -4.83
C ALA A 57 -1.99 -4.38 -4.95
N ARG A 58 -2.89 -4.51 -5.93
CA ARG A 58 -3.62 -5.76 -6.21
C ARG A 58 -2.71 -6.93 -6.59
N ASP A 59 -1.81 -6.72 -7.54
CA ASP A 59 -0.96 -7.78 -8.10
C ASP A 59 0.20 -8.16 -7.15
N SER A 60 0.56 -7.31 -6.19
CA SER A 60 1.60 -7.59 -5.19
C SER A 60 1.24 -8.69 -4.19
N GLY A 61 -0.06 -8.96 -4.00
CA GLY A 61 -0.56 -9.88 -2.97
C GLY A 61 -0.43 -9.36 -1.52
N ALA A 62 -0.09 -8.08 -1.32
CA ALA A 62 -0.07 -7.45 -0.01
C ALA A 62 -1.49 -7.21 0.54
N VAL A 63 -2.43 -6.86 -0.35
CA VAL A 63 -3.85 -6.62 -0.06
C VAL A 63 -4.65 -7.92 -0.05
N VAL A 64 -5.83 -7.89 0.58
CA VAL A 64 -6.77 -9.01 0.57
C VAL A 64 -7.87 -8.74 -0.45
N ILE A 65 -8.08 -9.69 -1.36
CA ILE A 65 -9.04 -9.57 -2.48
C ILE A 65 -10.23 -10.51 -2.25
N ALA A 66 -11.44 -10.02 -2.50
CA ALA A 66 -12.66 -10.80 -2.49
C ALA A 66 -12.67 -11.84 -3.62
N LYS A 67 -12.85 -13.11 -3.27
CA LYS A 67 -12.90 -14.23 -4.22
C LYS A 67 -14.24 -14.32 -4.94
N ASN A 68 -15.33 -13.98 -4.24
CA ASN A 68 -16.69 -14.03 -4.74
C ASN A 68 -17.42 -12.74 -4.37
N SER A 69 -18.41 -12.37 -5.18
CA SER A 69 -19.29 -11.26 -4.87
C SER A 69 -20.24 -11.63 -3.71
N GLY A 70 -20.61 -10.65 -2.91
CA GLY A 70 -21.50 -10.86 -1.77
C GLY A 70 -21.57 -9.68 -0.81
N TYR A 71 -22.27 -9.87 0.30
CA TYR A 71 -22.42 -8.86 1.35
C TYR A 71 -21.51 -9.17 2.53
N VAL A 72 -20.85 -8.13 3.04
CA VAL A 72 -20.01 -8.22 4.24
C VAL A 72 -20.90 -8.43 5.46
N HIS A 73 -20.78 -9.58 6.12
CA HIS A 73 -21.59 -9.94 7.28
C HIS A 73 -20.90 -9.57 8.60
N GLN A 74 -19.58 -9.76 8.69
CA GLN A 74 -18.81 -9.43 9.88
C GLN A 74 -17.45 -8.87 9.48
N VAL A 75 -17.01 -7.81 10.18
CA VAL A 75 -15.68 -7.23 10.05
C VAL A 75 -15.06 -7.12 11.42
N ASP A 76 -13.96 -7.84 11.62
CA ASP A 76 -13.08 -7.71 12.78
C ASP A 76 -11.69 -7.26 12.32
N SER A 77 -10.86 -6.81 13.24
CA SER A 77 -9.46 -6.47 12.94
C SER A 77 -8.63 -7.66 12.46
N SER A 78 -9.05 -8.90 12.78
CA SER A 78 -8.36 -10.15 12.47
C SER A 78 -9.01 -10.97 11.35
N ARG A 79 -10.30 -10.75 11.03
CA ARG A 79 -11.01 -11.51 10.01
C ARG A 79 -12.16 -10.73 9.39
N ILE A 80 -12.47 -11.05 8.15
CA ILE A 80 -13.62 -10.52 7.40
C ILE A 80 -14.47 -11.72 6.95
N VAL A 81 -15.78 -11.64 7.14
CA VAL A 81 -16.73 -12.67 6.75
C VAL A 81 -17.69 -12.10 5.71
N ILE A 82 -17.66 -12.65 4.50
CA ILE A 82 -18.52 -12.24 3.39
C ILE A 82 -19.48 -13.38 3.07
N ARG A 83 -20.78 -13.06 3.05
CA ARG A 83 -21.81 -14.00 2.60
C ARG A 83 -21.94 -13.87 1.09
N SER A 84 -21.61 -14.92 0.36
CA SER A 84 -21.65 -14.87 -1.11
C SER A 84 -23.08 -14.82 -1.62
N ASP A 85 -23.32 -14.01 -2.65
CA ASP A 85 -24.60 -13.94 -3.38
C ASP A 85 -24.61 -14.91 -4.60
N SER A 86 -23.54 -15.70 -4.76
CA SER A 86 -23.36 -16.55 -5.93
C SER A 86 -24.45 -17.61 -6.03
N LYS A 87 -25.31 -17.54 -7.05
CA LYS A 87 -26.32 -18.58 -7.37
C LYS A 87 -25.71 -19.94 -7.76
N ASN A 88 -24.38 -19.99 -7.98
CA ASN A 88 -23.60 -21.18 -8.33
C ASN A 88 -22.84 -21.76 -7.12
N ILE A 89 -23.44 -21.73 -5.93
CA ILE A 89 -22.91 -22.51 -4.80
C ILE A 89 -23.11 -23.99 -5.15
N SER A 90 -22.03 -24.67 -5.53
CA SER A 90 -21.96 -26.13 -5.53
C SER A 90 -22.45 -26.61 -4.16
N LYS A 91 -23.36 -27.59 -4.12
CA LYS A 91 -24.06 -28.08 -2.91
C LYS A 91 -23.14 -28.40 -1.71
N ASP A 92 -21.83 -28.57 -1.92
CA ASP A 92 -20.82 -28.89 -0.90
C ASP A 92 -20.07 -27.68 -0.31
N LYS A 93 -20.30 -26.44 -0.76
CA LYS A 93 -19.62 -25.25 -0.21
C LYS A 93 -20.56 -24.41 0.64
N SER A 94 -20.13 -24.12 1.87
CA SER A 94 -20.77 -23.12 2.73
C SER A 94 -20.77 -21.77 1.99
N GLY A 95 -21.92 -21.11 1.84
CA GLY A 95 -22.08 -19.83 1.11
C GLY A 95 -21.45 -18.63 1.83
N VAL A 96 -20.40 -18.85 2.62
CA VAL A 96 -19.72 -17.88 3.46
C VAL A 96 -18.22 -18.00 3.24
N ASP A 97 -17.62 -16.90 2.79
CA ASP A 97 -16.17 -16.76 2.64
C ASP A 97 -15.58 -16.10 3.89
N ILE A 98 -14.57 -16.74 4.49
CA ILE A 98 -13.85 -16.23 5.66
C ILE A 98 -12.44 -15.86 5.24
N TYR A 99 -12.05 -14.61 5.49
CA TYR A 99 -10.73 -14.06 5.18
C TYR A 99 -10.02 -13.74 6.49
N ASN A 100 -8.92 -14.44 6.79
CA ASN A 100 -8.10 -14.15 7.97
C ASN A 100 -7.01 -13.14 7.59
N LEU A 101 -6.90 -12.06 8.36
CA LEU A 101 -5.96 -10.98 8.15
C LEU A 101 -4.65 -11.26 8.89
N LYS A 102 -3.52 -10.94 8.25
CA LYS A 102 -2.19 -11.00 8.88
C LYS A 102 -2.01 -9.79 9.79
N LYS A 103 -1.72 -10.00 11.07
CA LYS A 103 -1.50 -8.92 12.05
C LYS A 103 -0.08 -8.98 12.58
N PHE A 104 0.63 -7.85 12.49
CA PHE A 104 1.97 -7.63 13.05
C PHE A 104 2.93 -8.81 12.83
N GLN A 105 2.99 -9.33 11.60
CA GLN A 105 3.94 -10.37 11.22
C GLN A 105 5.26 -9.74 10.81
N ARG A 106 6.37 -10.39 11.15
CA ARG A 106 7.71 -9.96 10.75
C ARG A 106 7.92 -10.17 9.24
N SER A 107 8.49 -9.17 8.58
CA SER A 107 8.99 -9.28 7.21
C SER A 107 10.47 -9.69 7.20
N ASN A 108 10.98 -10.08 6.02
CA ASN A 108 12.39 -10.44 5.86
C ASN A 108 13.35 -9.28 6.15
N GLN A 109 12.90 -8.03 5.98
CA GLN A 109 13.66 -6.82 6.28
C GLN A 109 13.35 -6.28 7.70
N SER A 110 12.82 -7.11 8.60
CA SER A 110 12.46 -6.74 9.97
C SER A 110 11.43 -5.60 10.07
N THR A 111 10.62 -5.39 9.04
CA THR A 111 9.47 -4.46 9.05
C THR A 111 8.19 -5.21 9.42
N ALA A 112 7.13 -4.47 9.78
CA ALA A 112 5.85 -5.06 10.13
C ALA A 112 4.90 -5.25 8.92
N ILE A 113 4.44 -6.47 8.72
CA ILE A 113 3.32 -6.81 7.82
C ILE A 113 2.04 -6.78 8.65
N ASN A 114 1.17 -5.81 8.38
CA ASN A 114 -0.11 -5.67 9.06
C ASN A 114 -1.20 -5.35 8.05
N GLN A 115 -2.25 -6.17 8.03
CA GLN A 115 -3.42 -5.97 7.20
C GLN A 115 -4.54 -5.30 8.01
N LYS A 116 -5.24 -4.36 7.37
CA LYS A 116 -6.34 -3.59 7.98
C LYS A 116 -7.59 -3.73 7.11
N PRO A 117 -8.74 -4.13 7.66
CA PRO A 117 -9.98 -4.18 6.88
C PRO A 117 -10.38 -2.77 6.43
N ILE A 118 -10.83 -2.63 5.18
CA ILE A 118 -11.34 -1.36 4.64
C ILE A 118 -12.87 -1.35 4.47
N VAL A 119 -13.47 -2.54 4.33
CA VAL A 119 -14.92 -2.70 4.20
C VAL A 119 -15.63 -2.62 5.54
N LYS A 120 -16.91 -2.26 5.51
CA LYS A 120 -17.82 -2.21 6.66
C LYS A 120 -18.89 -3.29 6.57
N ILE A 121 -19.50 -3.58 7.71
CA ILE A 121 -20.63 -4.51 7.78
C ILE A 121 -21.79 -3.96 6.94
N GLY A 122 -22.33 -4.79 6.05
CA GLY A 122 -23.41 -4.43 5.13
C GLY A 122 -22.95 -3.97 3.75
N ASP A 123 -21.67 -3.71 3.54
CA ASP A 123 -21.14 -3.34 2.23
C ASP A 123 -21.30 -4.51 1.24
N TYR A 124 -21.65 -4.19 -0.01
CA TYR A 124 -21.61 -5.14 -1.11
C TYR A 124 -20.25 -5.09 -1.78
N VAL A 125 -19.62 -6.25 -1.96
CA VAL A 125 -18.32 -6.38 -2.61
C VAL A 125 -18.45 -7.25 -3.85
N GLU A 126 -17.74 -6.90 -4.90
CA GLU A 126 -17.65 -7.69 -6.11
C GLU A 126 -16.42 -8.60 -6.10
N ARG A 127 -16.46 -9.66 -6.91
CA ARG A 127 -15.29 -10.50 -7.14
C ARG A 127 -14.15 -9.66 -7.69
N GLY A 128 -13.03 -9.64 -6.96
CA GLY A 128 -11.84 -8.90 -7.34
C GLY A 128 -11.65 -7.59 -6.59
N ASP A 129 -12.63 -7.16 -5.78
CA ASP A 129 -12.51 -5.98 -4.93
C ASP A 129 -11.52 -6.21 -3.80
N ILE A 130 -10.84 -5.13 -3.41
CA ILE A 130 -9.94 -5.14 -2.27
C ILE A 130 -10.80 -4.95 -1.00
N ILE A 131 -10.64 -5.84 -0.03
CA ILE A 131 -11.43 -5.85 1.21
C ILE A 131 -10.59 -5.53 2.45
N ALA A 132 -9.27 -5.67 2.35
CA ALA A 132 -8.33 -5.22 3.37
C ALA A 132 -7.04 -4.72 2.73
N ASP A 133 -6.55 -3.61 3.25
CA ASP A 133 -5.24 -3.06 2.92
C ASP A 133 -4.13 -3.87 3.58
N GLY A 134 -2.97 -3.87 2.94
CA GLY A 134 -1.72 -4.41 3.45
C GLY A 134 -0.76 -3.32 3.96
N PRO A 135 0.52 -3.68 4.15
CA PRO A 135 1.56 -2.68 4.40
C PRO A 135 1.75 -1.78 3.17
N SER A 136 1.95 -0.49 3.40
CA SER A 136 2.14 0.52 2.34
C SER A 136 1.02 0.57 1.31
N THR A 137 -0.23 0.39 1.73
CA THR A 137 -1.41 0.58 0.88
C THR A 137 -2.48 1.37 1.63
N ASP A 138 -3.26 2.15 0.89
CA ASP A 138 -4.35 2.96 1.39
C ASP A 138 -5.53 2.87 0.42
N LEU A 139 -6.67 2.35 0.90
CA LEU A 139 -7.89 2.14 0.13
C LEU A 139 -7.69 1.37 -1.18
N GLY A 140 -6.82 0.37 -1.15
CA GLY A 140 -6.50 -0.46 -2.31
C GLY A 140 -5.49 0.14 -3.29
N GLU A 141 -4.93 1.31 -3.00
CA GLU A 141 -3.83 1.91 -3.77
C GLU A 141 -2.49 1.74 -3.06
N LEU A 142 -1.40 1.71 -3.83
CA LEU A 142 -0.05 1.68 -3.30
C LEU A 142 0.29 3.04 -2.66
N ALA A 143 0.61 3.02 -1.38
CA ALA A 143 0.91 4.18 -0.55
C ALA A 143 2.26 3.98 0.15
N LEU A 144 3.37 4.25 -0.56
CA LEU A 144 4.73 4.05 -0.04
C LEU A 144 5.15 5.08 1.02
N GLY A 145 4.41 6.19 1.14
CA GLY A 145 4.81 7.32 1.98
C GLY A 145 3.63 8.19 2.44
N ARG A 146 3.88 9.51 2.51
CA ARG A 146 2.90 10.54 2.85
C ARG A 146 3.05 11.78 2.00
N ASN A 147 1.95 12.48 1.79
CA ASN A 147 1.95 13.77 1.12
C ASN A 147 2.32 14.88 2.12
N LEU A 148 3.24 15.78 1.74
CA LEU A 148 3.66 16.91 2.57
C LEU A 148 3.45 18.23 1.83
N LEU A 149 3.21 19.29 2.60
CA LEU A 149 3.32 20.66 2.09
C LEU A 149 4.80 21.06 2.03
N VAL A 150 5.29 21.33 0.83
CA VAL A 150 6.70 21.67 0.59
C VAL A 150 6.82 23.11 0.08
N GLY A 151 7.76 23.87 0.65
CA GLY A 151 8.13 25.20 0.18
C GLY A 151 9.53 25.18 -0.45
N PHE A 152 9.65 25.63 -1.70
CA PHE A 152 10.93 25.74 -2.39
C PHE A 152 11.55 27.11 -2.15
N MET A 153 12.38 27.22 -1.12
CA MET A 153 13.14 28.44 -0.81
C MET A 153 14.42 28.12 -0.01
N PRO A 154 15.49 28.92 -0.13
CA PRO A 154 16.61 28.79 0.80
C PRO A 154 16.17 29.15 2.21
N TRP A 155 16.61 28.39 3.21
CA TRP A 155 16.25 28.61 4.61
C TRP A 155 17.48 28.58 5.52
N ASN A 156 18.12 29.74 5.70
CA ASN A 156 19.26 29.93 6.61
C ASN A 156 20.39 28.89 6.48
N GLY A 157 20.57 28.31 5.30
CA GLY A 157 21.57 27.26 5.05
C GLY A 157 21.22 25.87 5.59
N TYR A 158 20.05 25.67 6.22
CA TYR A 158 19.62 24.36 6.72
C TYR A 158 19.22 23.38 5.60
N ASN A 159 18.91 23.90 4.41
CA ASN A 159 18.72 23.12 3.19
C ASN A 159 19.89 23.27 2.21
N PHE A 160 21.12 23.34 2.72
CA PHE A 160 22.33 23.35 1.91
C PHE A 160 22.57 21.97 1.26
N GLU A 161 23.05 21.97 0.01
CA GLU A 161 23.13 20.79 -0.86
C GLU A 161 21.77 20.08 -0.97
N ASP A 162 21.69 18.82 -0.56
CA ASP A 162 20.48 17.99 -0.60
C ASP A 162 19.85 17.82 0.80
N SER A 163 20.22 18.68 1.76
CA SER A 163 19.67 18.64 3.12
C SER A 163 18.20 19.04 3.14
N ILE A 164 17.39 18.33 3.93
CA ILE A 164 15.97 18.60 4.10
C ILE A 164 15.73 19.14 5.51
N ILE A 165 15.13 20.33 5.60
CA ILE A 165 14.57 20.84 6.86
C ILE A 165 13.11 20.41 6.97
N MET A 166 12.74 19.86 8.13
CA MET A 166 11.38 19.42 8.40
C MET A 166 10.76 20.21 9.55
N SER A 167 9.45 20.44 9.47
CA SER A 167 8.69 20.99 10.59
C SER A 167 8.57 19.95 11.70
N GLU A 168 8.68 20.38 12.96
CA GLU A 168 8.41 19.55 14.14
C GLU A 168 7.00 18.95 14.12
N ARG A 169 6.06 19.59 13.43
CA ARG A 169 4.71 19.07 13.21
C ARG A 169 4.70 17.67 12.58
N VAL A 170 5.63 17.36 11.68
CA VAL A 170 5.75 16.05 11.03
C VAL A 170 6.02 14.95 12.06
N VAL A 171 6.81 15.27 13.09
CA VAL A 171 7.14 14.37 14.20
C VAL A 171 5.92 14.23 15.11
N HIS A 172 5.28 15.34 15.50
CA HIS A 172 4.09 15.30 16.36
C HIS A 172 2.91 14.52 15.77
N GLU A 173 2.76 14.47 14.45
CA GLU A 173 1.67 13.74 13.79
C GLU A 173 1.99 12.25 13.53
N ASP A 174 3.20 11.80 13.91
CA ASP A 174 3.75 10.47 13.62
C ASP A 174 3.72 10.13 12.13
N SER A 175 4.01 11.13 11.27
CA SER A 175 3.82 10.99 9.83
C SER A 175 4.77 9.98 9.18
N PHE A 176 6.01 9.86 9.67
CA PHE A 176 7.00 8.92 9.16
C PHE A 176 7.38 7.82 10.16
N THR A 177 6.55 7.57 11.16
CA THR A 177 6.79 6.53 12.15
C THR A 177 6.58 5.14 11.51
N SER A 178 7.53 4.23 11.67
CA SER A 178 7.49 2.84 11.20
C SER A 178 7.56 1.85 12.37
N ILE A 179 7.15 0.59 12.13
CA ILE A 179 7.23 -0.49 13.12
C ILE A 179 8.25 -1.52 12.64
N HIS A 180 9.21 -1.82 13.50
CA HIS A 180 10.23 -2.84 13.29
C HIS A 180 10.03 -3.99 14.27
N ILE A 181 10.19 -5.21 13.78
CA ILE A 181 10.01 -6.44 14.56
C ILE A 181 11.31 -7.24 14.48
N GLU A 182 11.97 -7.38 15.62
CA GLU A 182 13.18 -8.17 15.79
C GLU A 182 12.88 -9.44 16.58
N GLU A 183 13.52 -10.53 16.20
CA GLU A 183 13.35 -11.84 16.81
C GLU A 183 14.72 -12.29 17.31
N PHE A 184 14.79 -12.58 18.61
CA PHE A 184 15.99 -13.03 19.26
C PHE A 184 15.79 -14.47 19.69
N GLU A 185 16.57 -15.37 19.11
CA GLU A 185 16.61 -16.76 19.53
C GLU A 185 17.75 -16.95 20.52
N VAL A 186 17.46 -17.59 21.66
CA VAL A 186 18.48 -18.06 22.59
C VAL A 186 18.61 -19.56 22.40
N LEU A 187 19.76 -20.00 21.91
CA LEU A 187 20.11 -21.42 21.89
C LEU A 187 20.43 -21.84 23.33
N MET A 188 19.67 -22.82 23.81
CA MET A 188 19.84 -23.43 25.13
C MET A 188 20.79 -24.63 25.03
#